data_AF-A0A1E1WQH4-F1
#
_entry.id   AF-A0A1E1WQH4-F1
#
_cell.length_a   1.000
_cell.length_b   1.000
_cell.length_c   1.000
_cell.angle_alpha   90.00
_cell.angle_beta   90.00
_cell.angle_gamma   90.00
#
_symmetry.space_group_name_H-M   'P 1'
#
loop_
_entity.id
_entity.type
_entity.pdbx_description
1 polymer ?
#
loop_
_entity_poly.entity_id
_entity_poly.type
_entity_poly.pdbx_seq_one_letter_code
_entity_poly.pdbx_strand_id
1 'polypeptide(L)'
;FTRALYRALLRLPPALEDVDALDAQFAASLRWLQSARCVSSLELTFAVSERLADGRVLERELKPGGRDVAVTERNKKEYLERVVRWRVERGVAEQTEWLVRGFHEVV
;
A
#
# COMPACT_ATOMS: atom_id res chain seq x y z
N PHE A 1 -5.39 4.62 18.79
CA PHE A 1 -4.62 4.74 17.54
C PHE A 1 -4.76 3.47 16.72
N THR A 2 -4.52 3.52 15.41
CA THR A 2 -4.69 2.36 14.52
C THR A 2 -3.54 1.36 14.69
N ARG A 3 -3.79 0.10 14.34
CA ARG A 3 -2.77 -0.96 14.34
C ARG A 3 -1.58 -0.62 13.45
N ALA A 4 -1.84 0.04 12.32
CA ALA A 4 -0.83 0.57 11.41
C ALA A 4 0.17 1.51 12.12
N LEU A 5 -0.30 2.42 12.98
CA LEU A 5 0.57 3.34 13.70
C LEU A 5 1.47 2.60 14.70
N TYR A 6 0.92 1.64 15.45
CA TYR A 6 1.74 0.84 16.37
C TYR A 6 2.81 0.01 15.64
N ARG A 7 2.48 -0.54 14.46
CA ARG A 7 3.48 -1.20 13.62
C ARG A 7 4.57 -0.22 13.16
N ALA A 8 4.20 0.99 12.74
CA ALA A 8 5.16 2.02 12.36
C ALA A 8 6.10 2.40 13.52
N LEU A 9 5.57 2.58 14.73
CA LEU A 9 6.37 2.82 15.95
C LEU A 9 7.37 1.70 16.23
N LEU A 10 6.98 0.45 15.99
CA LEU A 10 7.81 -0.74 16.11
C LEU A 10 8.72 -0.99 14.89
N ARG A 11 8.71 -0.10 13.89
CA ARG A 11 9.43 -0.25 12.61
C ARG A 11 9.08 -1.54 11.85
N LEU A 12 7.86 -2.04 12.04
CA LEU A 12 7.32 -3.18 11.32
C LEU A 12 6.68 -2.73 10.00
N PRO A 13 6.82 -3.49 8.91
CA PRO A 13 6.16 -3.16 7.65
C PRO A 13 4.64 -3.23 7.79
N PRO A 14 3.89 -2.42 7.00
CA PRO A 14 2.44 -2.53 6.91
C PRO A 14 2.03 -3.93 6.43
N ALA A 15 0.93 -4.43 7.00
CA ALA A 15 0.35 -5.72 6.68
C ALA A 15 -1.04 -5.55 6.07
N LEU A 16 -1.52 -6.58 5.36
CA LEU A 16 -2.82 -6.54 4.70
C LEU A 16 -3.97 -6.27 5.69
N GLU A 17 -3.87 -6.73 6.93
CA GLU A 17 -4.93 -6.49 7.91
C GLU A 17 -4.90 -5.07 8.51
N ASP A 18 -3.85 -4.28 8.23
CA ASP A 18 -3.89 -2.83 8.47
C ASP A 18 -4.77 -2.12 7.44
N VAL A 19 -4.90 -2.69 6.24
CA VAL A 19 -5.79 -2.20 5.19
C VAL A 19 -7.25 -2.54 5.51
N ASP A 20 -7.55 -3.68 6.13
CA ASP A 20 -8.93 -4.04 6.52
C ASP A 20 -9.59 -2.96 7.38
N ALA A 21 -8.82 -2.41 8.32
CA ALA A 21 -9.30 -1.39 9.24
C ALA A 21 -9.54 -0.04 8.54
N LEU A 22 -8.94 0.18 7.37
CA LEU A 22 -9.08 1.39 6.56
C LEU A 22 -10.15 1.24 5.47
N ASP A 23 -10.16 0.09 4.80
CA ASP A 23 -11.00 -0.21 3.65
C ASP A 23 -11.12 -1.74 3.46
N ALA A 24 -12.14 -2.32 4.09
CA ALA A 24 -12.39 -3.76 4.04
C ALA A 24 -12.69 -4.28 2.63
N GLN A 25 -13.33 -3.46 1.78
CA GLN A 25 -13.63 -3.85 0.40
C GLN A 25 -12.36 -3.96 -0.43
N PHE A 26 -11.47 -2.98 -0.33
CA PHE A 26 -10.18 -3.02 -1.00
C PHE A 26 -9.30 -4.17 -0.49
N ALA A 27 -9.29 -4.41 0.82
CA ALA A 27 -8.58 -5.54 1.39
C ALA A 27 -9.10 -6.89 0.88
N ALA A 28 -10.41 -7.04 0.66
CA ALA A 28 -10.99 -8.23 0.03
C ALA A 28 -10.48 -8.41 -1.42
N SER A 29 -10.38 -7.34 -2.20
CA SER A 29 -9.81 -7.39 -3.56
C SER A 29 -8.34 -7.83 -3.55
N LEU A 30 -7.54 -7.36 -2.58
CA LEU A 30 -6.14 -7.77 -2.45
C LEU A 30 -6.00 -9.24 -2.02
N ARG A 31 -6.86 -9.74 -1.12
CA ARG A 31 -6.89 -11.18 -0.78
C ARG A 31 -7.25 -12.04 -1.97
N TRP A 32 -8.22 -11.61 -2.76
CA TRP A 32 -8.59 -12.30 -3.99
C TRP A 32 -7.39 -12.36 -4.94
N LEU A 33 -6.71 -11.23 -5.15
CA LEU A 33 -5.51 -11.15 -5.99
C LEU A 33 -4.38 -12.07 -5.46
N GLN A 34 -4.20 -12.13 -4.15
CA GLN A 34 -3.24 -13.02 -3.50
C GLN A 34 -3.52 -14.50 -3.82
N SER A 35 -4.79 -14.92 -3.76
CA SER A 35 -5.22 -16.30 -4.05
C SER A 35 -5.36 -16.63 -5.53
N ALA A 36 -5.46 -15.62 -6.41
CA ALA A 36 -5.66 -15.82 -7.84
C ALA A 36 -4.45 -16.56 -8.44
N ARG A 37 -4.70 -17.57 -9.29
CA ARG A 37 -3.63 -18.35 -9.95
C ARG A 37 -3.03 -17.67 -11.18
N CYS A 38 -3.75 -16.73 -11.76
CA CYS A 38 -3.33 -15.96 -12.93
C CYS A 38 -3.86 -14.54 -12.80
N VAL A 39 -2.96 -13.56 -12.79
CA VAL A 39 -3.29 -12.13 -12.79
C VAL A 39 -3.02 -11.43 -14.13
N SER A 40 -2.46 -12.15 -15.12
CA SER A 40 -2.07 -11.57 -16.41
C SER A 40 -3.24 -10.97 -17.18
N SER A 41 -4.46 -11.49 -17.00
CA SER A 41 -5.67 -10.98 -17.64
C SER A 41 -6.21 -9.69 -17.02
N LEU A 42 -5.67 -9.25 -15.89
CA LEU A 42 -6.09 -8.03 -15.20
C LEU A 42 -5.34 -6.79 -15.71
N GLU A 43 -4.33 -6.98 -16.56
CA GLU A 43 -3.51 -5.91 -17.16
C GLU A 43 -2.95 -4.92 -16.12
N LEU A 44 -2.65 -5.44 -14.92
CA LEU A 44 -2.11 -4.64 -13.83
C LEU A 44 -0.66 -4.27 -14.11
N THR A 45 -0.29 -3.05 -13.74
CA THR A 45 1.10 -2.56 -13.73
C THR A 45 1.47 -2.14 -12.31
N PHE A 46 2.74 -1.79 -12.06
CA PHE A 46 3.16 -1.23 -10.77
C PHE A 46 2.79 0.26 -10.64
N ALA A 47 1.55 0.61 -10.99
CA ALA A 47 0.98 1.93 -10.83
C ALA A 47 -0.45 1.84 -10.27
N VAL A 48 -0.85 2.87 -9.51
CA VAL A 48 -2.18 2.95 -8.90
C VAL A 48 -2.84 4.28 -9.24
N SER A 49 -4.15 4.24 -9.49
CA SER A 49 -4.96 5.44 -9.68
C SER A 49 -5.41 6.00 -8.34
N GLU A 50 -5.04 7.23 -8.09
CA GLU A 50 -5.33 8.00 -6.90
C GLU A 50 -6.34 9.09 -7.23
N ARG A 51 -7.54 9.03 -6.63
CA ARG A 51 -8.46 10.16 -6.66
C ARG A 51 -8.12 11.14 -5.53
N LEU A 52 -7.78 12.36 -5.91
CA LEU A 52 -7.52 13.48 -5.00
C LEU A 52 -8.83 14.09 -4.50
N ALA A 53 -8.73 14.86 -3.41
CA ALA A 53 -9.87 15.56 -2.82
C ALA A 53 -10.49 16.61 -3.76
N ASP A 54 -9.70 17.15 -4.69
CA ASP A 54 -10.16 18.08 -5.74
C ASP A 54 -10.82 17.38 -6.94
N GLY A 55 -10.99 16.05 -6.88
CA GLY A 55 -11.64 15.25 -7.91
C GLY A 55 -10.72 14.78 -9.03
N ARG A 56 -9.47 15.26 -9.12
CA ARG A 56 -8.50 14.79 -10.12
C ARG A 56 -8.10 13.34 -9.85
N VAL A 57 -7.84 12.60 -10.92
CA VAL A 57 -7.26 11.26 -10.85
C VAL A 57 -5.79 11.35 -11.28
N LEU A 58 -4.89 10.99 -10.38
CA LEU A 58 -3.47 10.90 -10.64
C LEU A 58 -3.06 9.44 -10.68
N GLU A 59 -2.17 9.10 -11.61
CA GLU A 59 -1.55 7.79 -11.64
C GLU A 59 -0.19 7.86 -10.94
N ARG A 60 -0.04 7.08 -9.87
CA ARG A 60 1.17 7.05 -9.07
C ARG A 60 1.88 5.72 -9.23
N GLU A 61 3.17 5.79 -9.56
CA GLU A 61 3.99 4.59 -9.64
C GLU A 61 4.30 4.06 -8.22
N LEU A 62 4.18 2.76 -8.05
CA LEU A 62 4.53 2.05 -6.82
C LEU A 62 6.04 1.81 -6.69
N LYS A 63 6.75 1.85 -7.83
CA LYS A 63 8.21 1.76 -7.94
C LYS A 63 8.67 2.53 -9.19
N PRO A 64 9.95 2.92 -9.29
CA PRO A 64 10.45 3.63 -10.47
C PRO A 64 10.21 2.87 -11.77
N GLY A 65 9.59 3.52 -12.76
CA GLY A 65 9.23 2.90 -14.04
C GLY A 65 8.12 1.86 -13.92
N GLY A 66 7.34 1.92 -12.84
CA GLY A 66 6.35 0.91 -12.50
C GLY A 66 5.23 0.77 -13.53
N ARG A 67 4.92 1.83 -14.28
CA ARG A 67 3.90 1.82 -15.34
C ARG A 67 4.22 0.82 -16.46
N ASP A 68 5.49 0.63 -16.78
CA ASP A 68 5.92 -0.27 -17.85
C ASP A 68 6.14 -1.71 -17.36
N VAL A 69 6.01 -1.94 -16.05
CA VAL A 69 6.21 -3.25 -15.43
C VAL A 69 4.86 -3.92 -15.20
N ALA A 70 4.53 -4.91 -16.03
CA ALA A 70 3.35 -5.73 -15.84
C ALA A 70 3.45 -6.60 -14.56
N VAL A 71 2.32 -6.75 -13.88
CA VAL A 71 2.18 -7.66 -12.75
C VAL A 71 1.98 -9.08 -13.28
N THR A 72 2.83 -9.98 -12.81
CA THR A 72 2.86 -11.40 -13.15
C THR A 72 2.84 -12.20 -11.85
N GLU A 73 2.57 -13.50 -11.92
CA GLU A 73 2.62 -14.36 -10.72
C GLU A 73 3.96 -14.30 -9.98
N ARG A 74 5.07 -14.07 -10.70
CA ARG A 74 6.42 -13.98 -10.12
C ARG A 74 6.62 -12.72 -9.27
N ASN A 75 6.00 -11.60 -9.63
CA ASN A 75 6.16 -10.31 -8.95
C ASN A 75 4.89 -9.85 -8.22
N LYS A 76 3.82 -10.65 -8.23
CA LYS A 76 2.53 -10.37 -7.56
C LYS A 76 2.68 -10.08 -6.07
N LYS A 77 3.57 -10.80 -5.39
CA LYS A 77 3.84 -10.57 -3.96
C LYS A 77 4.42 -9.17 -3.72
N GLU A 78 5.39 -8.76 -4.53
CA GLU A 78 5.98 -7.41 -4.48
C GLU A 78 4.90 -6.34 -4.76
N TYR A 79 4.06 -6.56 -5.77
CA TYR A 79 2.95 -5.66 -6.07
C TYR A 79 2.01 -5.49 -4.87
N LEU A 80 1.58 -6.58 -4.24
CA LEU A 80 0.72 -6.55 -3.05
C LEU A 80 1.37 -5.79 -1.89
N GLU A 81 2.64 -6.06 -1.58
CA GLU A 81 3.37 -5.36 -0.52
C GLU A 81 3.44 -3.85 -0.77
N ARG A 82 3.69 -3.44 -2.01
CA ARG A 82 3.74 -2.04 -2.41
C ARG A 82 2.37 -1.36 -2.33
N VAL A 83 1.32 -2.03 -2.78
CA VAL A 83 -0.06 -1.51 -2.72
C VAL A 83 -0.52 -1.36 -1.27
N VAL A 84 -0.27 -2.36 -0.42
CA VAL A 84 -0.59 -2.31 1.01
C VAL A 84 0.11 -1.14 1.67
N ARG A 85 1.43 -1.00 1.45
CA ARG A 85 2.21 0.12 1.97
C ARG A 85 1.64 1.46 1.52
N TRP A 86 1.43 1.63 0.21
CA TRP A 86 0.86 2.86 -0.33
C TRP A 86 -0.50 3.16 0.28
N ARG A 87 -1.38 2.17 0.44
CA ARG A 87 -2.73 2.38 0.99
C ARG A 87 -2.71 2.84 2.44
N VAL A 88 -1.78 2.33 3.24
CA VAL A 88 -1.63 2.67 4.66
C VAL A 88 -0.94 4.02 4.87
N GLU A 89 0.08 4.32 4.07
CA GLU A 89 0.94 5.50 4.27
C GLU A 89 0.48 6.75 3.49
N ARG A 90 -0.37 6.58 2.47
CA ARG A 90 -0.83 7.68 1.62
C ARG A 90 -1.47 8.79 2.46
N GLY A 91 -0.93 10.01 2.31
CA GLY A 91 -1.43 11.23 2.96
C GLY A 91 -0.99 11.43 4.41
N VAL A 92 -0.32 10.43 5.01
CA VAL A 92 0.12 10.46 6.43
C VAL A 92 1.58 10.08 6.64
N ALA A 93 2.33 9.76 5.57
CA ALA A 93 3.70 9.27 5.66
C ALA A 93 4.63 10.20 6.45
N GLU A 94 4.63 11.50 6.12
CA GLU A 94 5.48 12.50 6.77
C GLU A 94 5.11 12.68 8.25
N GLN A 95 3.82 12.80 8.55
CA GLN A 95 3.32 12.94 9.92
C GLN A 95 3.66 11.71 10.76
N THR A 96 3.56 10.51 10.17
CA THR A 96 3.93 9.25 10.80
C THR A 96 5.43 9.21 11.09
N GLU A 97 6.27 9.66 10.15
CA GLU A 97 7.72 9.73 10.33
C GLU A 97 8.11 10.66 11.48
N TRP A 98 7.54 11.86 11.55
CA TRP A 98 7.77 12.79 12.67
C TRP A 98 7.36 12.21 14.01
N LEU A 99 6.22 11.52 14.07
CA LEU A 99 5.72 10.88 15.29
C LEU A 99 6.64 9.73 15.72
N VAL A 100 7.07 8.88 14.79
CA VAL A 100 8.02 7.79 15.07
C VAL A 100 9.35 8.36 15.56
N ARG A 101 9.88 9.40 14.90
CA ARG A 101 11.12 10.06 15.31
C ARG A 101 11.01 10.61 16.73
N GLY A 102 9.99 11.41 17.01
CA GLY A 102 9.80 12.01 18.34
C GLY A 102 9.62 10.96 19.44
N PHE A 103 8.98 9.82 19.14
CA PHE A 103 8.86 8.72 20.10
C PHE A 103 10.23 8.09 20.45
N HIS A 104 11.06 7.82 19.44
CA HIS A 104 12.39 7.21 19.60
C HIS A 104 13.44 8.19 20.17
N GLU A 105 13.15 9.49 20.23
CA GLU A 105 14.02 10.47 20.90
C GLU A 105 13.84 10.47 22.43
N VAL A 106 12.75 9.92 22.95
CA VAL A 106 12.41 9.92 24.38
C VAL A 106 12.53 8.53 25.03
N VAL A 107 12.26 7.47 24.26
CA VAL A 107 12.17 6.07 24.73
C VAL A 107 13.40 5.27 24.33
#